data_AF-A0A1V5Q3H1-F1
#
_entry.id   AF-A0A1V5Q3H1-F1
#
_cell.length_a   1.000
_cell.length_b   1.000
_cell.length_c   1.000
_cell.angle_alpha   90.00
_cell.angle_beta   90.00
_cell.angle_gamma   90.00
#
_symmetry.space_group_name_H-M   'P 1'
#
loop_
_entity.id
_entity.type
_entity.pdbx_description
1 polymer ?
#
loop_
_entity_poly.entity_id
_entity_poly.type
_entity_poly.pdbx_seq_one_letter_code
_entity_poly.pdbx_strand_id
1 'polypeptide(L)'
;MGELDIAERRVPQDGHFRIRIREQIVNVRVSVIPTVFGEKVVMRILASNSEIDRSETFGMSPENYQKFSKMLKSPNGLIYITGPTGSGKTTTLYMALGSLSTKPVNISTIEDPVEKICLI
;
A
#
# COMPACT_ATOMS: atom_id res chain seq x y z
N MET A 1 -5.88 20.83 -7.88
CA MET A 1 -4.93 19.72 -7.67
C MET A 1 -5.62 18.57 -6.96
N GLY A 2 -6.11 18.70 -5.72
CA GLY A 2 -6.88 17.63 -5.03
C GLY A 2 -8.41 17.73 -5.14
N GLU A 3 -8.96 18.44 -6.13
CA GLU A 3 -10.42 18.71 -6.28
C GLU A 3 -11.13 19.25 -5.03
N LEU A 4 -10.40 20.00 -4.19
CA LEU A 4 -10.94 20.65 -2.99
C LEU A 4 -11.68 21.95 -3.37
N ASP A 5 -12.79 22.22 -2.69
CA ASP A 5 -13.51 23.48 -2.78
C ASP A 5 -12.82 24.55 -1.93
N ILE A 6 -12.35 25.62 -2.57
CA ILE A 6 -11.61 26.71 -1.91
C ILE A 6 -12.56 27.64 -1.14
N ALA A 7 -13.84 27.72 -1.55
CA ALA A 7 -14.84 28.55 -0.91
C ALA A 7 -15.37 27.90 0.38
N GLU A 8 -15.40 26.56 0.44
CA GLU A 8 -15.80 25.82 1.62
C GLU A 8 -14.63 25.62 2.58
N ARG A 9 -14.75 26.14 3.79
CA ARG A 9 -13.69 26.10 4.83
C ARG A 9 -14.18 25.58 6.18
N ARG A 10 -15.44 25.13 6.25
CA ARG A 10 -16.13 24.76 7.49
C ARG A 10 -16.29 23.25 7.66
N VAL A 11 -16.10 22.48 6.59
CA VAL A 11 -16.13 21.01 6.63
C VAL A 11 -14.76 20.44 6.30
N PRO A 12 -14.38 19.28 6.86
CA PRO A 12 -13.20 18.56 6.43
C PRO A 12 -13.29 18.21 4.94
N GLN A 13 -12.17 18.30 4.23
CA GLN A 13 -12.08 17.93 2.82
C GLN A 13 -10.88 17.02 2.58
N ASP A 14 -11.09 15.93 1.85
CA ASP A 14 -10.06 14.99 1.45
C ASP A 14 -9.91 15.00 -0.07
N GLY A 15 -8.65 14.98 -0.51
CA GLY A 15 -8.31 15.01 -1.93
C GLY A 15 -7.08 14.16 -2.21
N HIS A 16 -6.88 13.84 -3.47
CA HIS A 16 -5.64 13.20 -3.93
C HIS A 16 -5.19 13.81 -5.25
N PHE A 17 -3.88 13.87 -5.45
CA PHE A 17 -3.31 14.39 -6.68
C PHE A 17 -1.95 13.77 -6.96
N ARG A 18 -1.58 13.76 -8.25
CA ARG A 18 -0.27 13.30 -8.70
C ARG A 18 0.63 14.50 -8.95
N ILE A 19 1.85 14.45 -8.42
CA ILE A 19 2.90 15.42 -8.73
C ILE A 19 4.12 14.70 -9.28
N ARG A 20 4.81 15.35 -10.21
CA ARG A 20 6.11 14.90 -10.70
C ARG A 20 7.20 15.64 -9.93
N ILE A 21 7.99 14.92 -9.15
CA ILE A 21 9.18 15.45 -8.47
C ILE A 21 10.39 14.77 -9.11
N ARG A 22 11.24 15.57 -9.79
CA ARG A 22 12.32 15.05 -10.64
C ARG A 22 11.75 14.08 -11.69
N GLU A 23 12.23 12.83 -11.71
CA GLU A 23 11.76 11.78 -12.64
C GLU A 23 10.69 10.86 -12.03
N GLN A 24 10.27 11.09 -10.78
CA GLN A 24 9.32 10.22 -10.10
C GLN A 24 7.91 10.84 -10.06
N ILE A 25 6.92 10.02 -10.38
CA ILE A 25 5.50 10.34 -10.16
C ILE A 25 5.14 9.92 -8.74
N VAL A 26 4.68 10.87 -7.96
CA VAL A 26 4.33 10.69 -6.55
C VAL A 26 2.85 10.98 -6.36
N ASN A 27 2.15 10.05 -5.70
CA ASN A 27 0.76 10.25 -5.30
C ASN A 27 0.74 10.95 -3.95
N VAL A 28 0.03 12.07 -3.85
CA VAL A 28 -0.15 12.81 -2.60
C VAL A 28 -1.61 12.75 -2.22
N ARG A 29 -1.89 12.31 -0.99
CA ARG A 29 -3.20 12.49 -0.35
C ARG A 29 -3.15 13.74 0.51
N VAL A 30 -4.16 14.58 0.40
CA VAL A 30 -4.31 15.80 1.18
C VAL A 30 -5.59 15.73 1.97
N SER A 31 -5.53 16.09 3.26
CA SER A 31 -6.68 16.22 4.14
C SER A 31 -6.63 17.60 4.77
N VAL A 32 -7.72 18.35 4.64
CA VAL A 32 -7.87 19.71 5.17
C VAL A 32 -8.94 19.66 6.25
N ILE A 33 -8.59 20.07 7.47
CA ILE A 33 -9.49 20.04 8.63
C ILE A 33 -9.63 21.46 9.19
N PRO A 34 -10.84 21.98 9.39
CA PRO A 34 -11.05 23.27 10.04
C PRO A 34 -10.64 23.21 11.51
N THR A 35 -9.92 24.23 11.97
CA THR A 35 -9.50 24.42 13.36
C THR A 35 -9.85 25.82 13.84
N VAL A 36 -9.72 26.09 15.14
CA VAL A 36 -10.02 27.41 15.74
C VAL A 36 -9.23 28.54 15.08
N PHE A 37 -8.01 28.27 14.60
CA PHE A 37 -7.10 29.27 14.02
C PHE A 37 -6.99 29.20 12.49
N GLY A 38 -7.95 28.56 11.82
CA GLY A 38 -7.93 28.35 10.36
C GLY A 38 -7.83 26.87 9.99
N GLU A 39 -7.30 26.56 8.81
CA GLU A 39 -7.29 25.18 8.29
C GLU A 39 -5.97 24.45 8.61
N LYS A 40 -6.07 23.22 9.11
CA LYS A 40 -4.95 22.30 9.24
C LYS A 40 -4.88 21.43 7.99
N VAL A 41 -3.75 21.48 7.29
CA VAL A 41 -3.49 20.65 6.12
C VAL A 41 -2.54 19.51 6.49
N VAL A 42 -2.94 18.27 6.19
CA VAL A 42 -2.10 17.08 6.30
C VAL A 42 -1.88 16.51 4.91
N MET A 43 -0.62 16.43 4.49
CA MET A 43 -0.24 15.78 3.23
C MET A 43 0.49 14.47 3.51
N ARG A 44 -0.01 13.38 2.93
CA ARG A 44 0.65 12.07 2.94
C ARG A 44 1.21 11.79 1.57
N ILE A 45 2.53 11.64 1.53
CA ILE A 45 3.27 11.27 0.32
C ILE A 45 3.27 9.76 0.20
N LEU A 46 2.71 9.25 -0.89
CA LEU A 46 2.76 7.84 -1.29
C LEU A 46 3.80 7.73 -2.41
N ALA A 47 5.04 7.40 -2.01
CA ALA A 47 6.10 7.09 -2.95
C ALA A 47 5.91 5.68 -3.51
N SER A 48 5.84 5.55 -4.82
CA SER A 48 5.47 4.32 -5.53
C SER A 48 6.59 3.26 -5.56
N ASN A 49 7.83 3.63 -5.20
CA ASN A 49 9.04 2.84 -5.43
C ASN A 49 9.94 2.75 -4.20
N SER A 50 9.47 2.19 -3.09
CA SER A 50 10.40 1.65 -2.09
C SER A 50 10.89 0.29 -2.57
N GLU A 51 12.14 0.20 -3.03
CA GLU A 51 12.80 -1.09 -3.24
C GLU A 51 12.86 -1.84 -1.91
N ILE A 52 12.42 -3.10 -1.93
CA ILE A 52 12.42 -3.96 -0.75
C ILE A 52 13.77 -4.66 -0.70
N ASP A 53 14.55 -4.37 0.33
CA ASP A 53 15.79 -5.11 0.60
C ASP A 53 15.47 -6.61 0.74
N ARG A 54 16.24 -7.46 0.07
CA ARG A 54 16.00 -8.92 -0.05
C ARG A 54 14.60 -9.26 -0.57
N SER A 55 14.25 -8.72 -1.72
CA SER A 55 12.95 -8.98 -2.36
C SER A 55 12.67 -10.48 -2.59
N GLU A 56 13.71 -11.28 -2.85
CA GLU A 56 13.62 -12.73 -3.05
C GLU A 56 13.16 -13.51 -1.81
N THR A 57 13.39 -12.96 -0.60
CA THR A 57 12.98 -13.60 0.66
C THR A 57 11.90 -12.82 1.41
N PHE A 58 11.25 -11.86 0.74
CA PHE A 58 10.25 -10.97 1.34
C PHE A 58 10.77 -10.22 2.58
N GLY A 59 12.07 -9.94 2.64
CA GLY A 59 12.74 -9.35 3.81
C GLY A 59 12.89 -10.29 5.01
N MET A 60 12.52 -11.56 4.89
CA MET A 60 12.65 -12.57 5.96
C MET A 60 14.06 -13.19 6.00
N SER A 61 14.42 -13.76 7.14
CA SER A 61 15.58 -14.67 7.22
C SER A 61 15.34 -15.92 6.35
N PRO A 62 16.39 -16.60 5.85
CA PRO A 62 16.24 -17.77 5.00
C PRO A 62 15.37 -18.88 5.62
N GLU A 63 15.52 -19.12 6.93
CA GLU A 63 14.74 -20.13 7.66
C GLU A 63 13.24 -19.79 7.70
N ASN A 64 12.90 -18.54 8.01
CA ASN A 64 11.51 -18.08 8.07
C ASN A 64 10.88 -18.06 6.67
N TYR A 65 11.65 -17.66 5.66
CA TYR A 65 11.20 -17.70 4.28
C TYR A 65 10.88 -19.12 3.81
N GLN A 66 11.69 -20.12 4.17
CA GLN A 66 11.39 -21.52 3.83
C GLN A 66 10.08 -22.00 4.47
N LYS A 67 9.85 -21.69 5.75
CA LYS A 67 8.58 -22.01 6.44
C LYS A 67 7.39 -21.33 5.75
N PHE A 68 7.53 -20.05 5.43
CA PHE A 68 6.50 -19.26 4.75
C PHE A 68 6.20 -19.77 3.33
N SER A 69 7.25 -20.03 2.53
CA SER A 69 7.14 -20.57 1.18
C SER A 69 6.46 -21.94 1.16
N LYS A 70 6.73 -22.79 2.16
CA LYS A 70 6.04 -24.08 2.31
C LYS A 70 4.54 -23.89 2.55
N MET A 71 4.14 -22.93 3.40
CA MET A 71 2.72 -22.61 3.64
C MET A 71 2.03 -22.06 2.38
N LEU A 72 2.71 -21.19 1.62
CA LEU A 72 2.19 -20.64 0.36
C LEU A 72 2.00 -21.69 -0.75
N LYS A 73 2.72 -22.81 -0.69
CA LYS A 73 2.60 -23.91 -1.65
C LYS A 73 1.49 -24.90 -1.29
N SER A 74 0.91 -24.80 -0.10
CA SER A 74 -0.23 -25.63 0.29
C SER A 74 -1.42 -25.33 -0.63
N PRO A 75 -2.13 -26.34 -1.15
CA PRO A 75 -3.23 -26.14 -2.10
C PRO A 75 -4.42 -25.40 -1.47
N ASN A 76 -4.61 -25.55 -0.16
CA ASN A 76 -5.65 -24.88 0.62
C ASN A 76 -5.09 -24.52 1.99
N GLY A 77 -5.58 -23.43 2.58
CA GLY A 77 -5.19 -22.99 3.91
C GLY A 77 -5.47 -21.51 4.12
N LEU A 78 -5.27 -21.05 5.34
CA LEU A 78 -5.43 -19.65 5.72
C LEU A 78 -4.13 -19.14 6.33
N ILE A 79 -3.61 -18.02 5.80
CA ILE A 79 -2.40 -17.36 6.30
C ILE A 79 -2.81 -16.00 6.83
N TYR A 80 -2.54 -15.76 8.11
CA TYR A 80 -2.74 -14.47 8.75
C TYR A 80 -1.42 -13.70 8.79
N ILE A 81 -1.43 -12.49 8.23
CA ILE A 81 -0.31 -11.55 8.34
C ILE A 81 -0.73 -10.45 9.31
N THR A 82 -0.14 -10.44 10.51
CA THR A 82 -0.51 -9.54 11.61
C THR A 82 0.63 -8.60 11.97
N GLY A 83 0.32 -7.50 12.68
CA GLY A 83 1.28 -6.47 13.07
C GLY A 83 0.68 -5.06 13.07
N PRO A 84 1.33 -4.07 13.72
CA PRO A 84 0.85 -2.70 13.80
C PRO A 84 0.87 -1.97 12.44
N THR A 85 0.24 -0.81 12.36
CA THR A 85 0.28 0.04 11.15
C THR A 85 1.73 0.38 10.78
N GLY A 86 2.08 0.25 9.50
CA GLY A 86 3.45 0.51 9.01
C GLY A 86 4.44 -0.65 9.17
N SER A 87 4.03 -1.82 9.67
CA SER A 87 4.92 -2.97 9.85
C SER A 87 5.21 -3.80 8.58
N GLY A 88 4.83 -3.31 7.39
CA GLY A 88 5.08 -3.99 6.11
C GLY A 88 4.12 -5.14 5.75
N LYS A 89 2.98 -5.29 6.43
CA LYS A 89 2.01 -6.38 6.14
C LYS A 89 1.54 -6.41 4.69
N THR A 90 1.08 -5.26 4.19
CA THR A 90 0.60 -5.12 2.81
C THR A 90 1.71 -5.44 1.83
N THR A 91 2.92 -4.94 2.09
CA THR A 91 4.12 -5.25 1.31
C THR A 91 4.38 -6.75 1.20
N THR A 92 4.42 -7.48 2.33
CA THR A 92 4.63 -8.93 2.34
C THR A 92 3.52 -9.68 1.60
N LEU A 93 2.27 -9.25 1.75
CA LEU A 93 1.12 -9.84 1.04
C LEU A 93 1.28 -9.71 -0.48
N TYR A 94 1.60 -8.51 -0.97
CA TYR A 94 1.77 -8.27 -2.40
C TYR A 94 2.94 -9.06 -3.00
N MET A 95 4.03 -9.26 -2.26
CA MET A 95 5.12 -10.11 -2.72
C MET A 95 4.74 -11.59 -2.79
N ALA A 96 4.00 -12.07 -1.80
CA ALA A 96 3.47 -13.42 -1.81
C ALA A 96 2.51 -13.65 -2.99
N LEU A 97 1.58 -12.71 -3.24
CA LEU A 97 0.66 -12.76 -4.38
C LEU A 97 1.41 -12.74 -5.71
N GLY A 98 2.40 -11.86 -5.87
CA GLY A 98 3.25 -11.82 -7.06
C GLY A 98 4.05 -13.11 -7.30
N SER A 99 4.41 -13.84 -6.24
CA SER A 99 5.04 -15.17 -6.39
C SER A 99 4.04 -16.24 -6.87
N LEU A 100 2.76 -16.09 -6.56
CA LEU A 100 1.69 -17.03 -6.90
C LEU A 100 1.09 -16.78 -8.29
N SER A 101 1.10 -15.54 -8.79
CA SER A 101 0.55 -15.19 -10.11
C SER A 101 1.26 -15.86 -11.30
N THR A 102 2.46 -16.42 -11.07
CA THR A 102 3.17 -17.22 -12.09
C THR A 102 2.55 -18.60 -12.35
N LYS A 103 1.60 -19.02 -11.51
CA LYS A 103 0.91 -20.31 -11.62
C LYS A 103 -0.44 -20.14 -12.33
N PRO A 104 -0.98 -21.19 -12.97
CA PRO A 104 -2.31 -21.16 -13.57
C PRO A 104 -3.40 -21.21 -12.50
N VAL A 105 -3.53 -20.15 -11.71
CA VAL A 105 -4.48 -20.00 -10.61
C VAL A 105 -5.26 -18.69 -10.76
N ASN A 106 -6.54 -18.70 -10.42
CA ASN A 106 -7.34 -17.48 -10.35
C ASN A 106 -7.16 -16.83 -8.96
N ILE A 107 -6.73 -15.57 -8.92
CA ILE A 107 -6.51 -14.82 -7.69
C ILE A 107 -7.52 -13.67 -7.62
N SER A 108 -8.14 -13.47 -6.46
CA SER A 108 -9.08 -12.37 -6.22
C SER A 108 -8.74 -11.69 -4.90
N THR A 109 -8.77 -10.35 -4.88
CA THR A 109 -8.49 -9.54 -3.69
C THR A 109 -9.67 -8.62 -3.38
N ILE A 110 -9.85 -8.33 -2.10
CA ILE A 110 -10.79 -7.31 -1.60
C ILE A 110 -9.97 -6.37 -0.73
N GLU A 111 -9.92 -5.09 -1.10
CA GLU A 111 -9.05 -4.09 -0.48
C GLU A 111 -9.81 -2.78 -0.27
N ASP A 112 -9.46 -2.04 0.78
CA ASP A 112 -10.04 -0.75 1.12
C ASP A 112 -8.97 0.22 1.63
N PRO A 113 -8.40 1.10 0.78
CA PRO A 113 -8.46 1.12 -0.69
C PRO A 113 -7.38 0.23 -1.33
N VAL A 114 -7.50 -0.03 -2.64
CA VAL A 114 -6.46 -0.75 -3.41
C VAL A 114 -5.14 0.03 -3.38
N GLU A 115 -4.06 -0.61 -2.91
CA GLU A 115 -2.75 0.04 -2.78
C GLU A 115 -1.84 -0.16 -4.00
N LYS A 116 -1.93 -1.31 -4.69
CA LYS A 116 -1.10 -1.63 -5.86
C LYS A 116 -1.87 -2.52 -6.84
N ILE A 117 -1.83 -2.18 -8.13
CA ILE A 117 -2.35 -3.07 -9.18
C ILE A 117 -1.36 -4.22 -9.32
N CYS A 118 -1.75 -5.41 -8.84
CA CYS A 118 -1.03 -6.63 -9.16
C CYS A 118 -1.50 -7.09 -10.55
N LEU A 119 -0.57 -7.28 -11.48
CA LEU A 119 -0.85 -7.99 -12.73
C LEU A 119 -0.94 -9.47 -12.37
N ILE A 120 -2.13 -9.87 -11.95
CA ILE A 120 -2.54 -11.26 -11.71
C ILE A 120 -3.16 -11.84 -12.98
#